data_AF-A0A1C6Z786-F1
#
_entry.id   AF-A0A1C6Z786-F1
#
_cell.length_a   1.000
_cell.length_b   1.000
_cell.length_c   1.000
_cell.angle_alpha   90.00
_cell.angle_beta   90.00
_cell.angle_gamma   90.00
#
_symmetry.space_group_name_H-M   'P 1'
#
loop_
_entity.id
_entity.type
_entity.pdbx_description
1 polymer ?
#
loop_
_entity_poly.entity_id
_entity_poly.type
_entity_poly.pdbx_seq_one_letter_code
_entity_poly.pdbx_strand_id
1 'polypeptide(L)'
;MMNNELMELQVAFDDDNQVFSEGLWQLLKDIFTQQKSITLNRNYEIPKDLALQLSDIYVSSFNAGEELICRPQMKSRKAKSLLIAVCNGLNEPKVKNLPHCLRGCVFVRRTESIESIRDKIEHQWAILSNKNYVAETDEKMCLSCFPVRLTDVEERVATYFYRGFSLGQIANIRGMHVKTVSAHKRAVMNKLNLASSAELIHIMHHWAPNIAQKESHIMDYRKKKLPVRKKEVSIDSGPHTVRVKERAVQKSAPIKVANQNKKETVFNILMKMCRPSTYTKESWSEALPLSVMEWPKTRDIADECDDSVYVARYWLTLLEKEGRVRRVWARGVRWGVQPFTS
;
A
#
# COMPACT_ATOMS: atom_id res chain seq x y z
N MET A 1 -2.27 29.08 47.51
CA MET A 1 -3.10 28.07 46.83
C MET A 1 -2.64 28.05 45.37
N MET A 2 -1.90 27.01 44.96
CA MET A 2 -1.43 26.90 43.58
C MET A 2 -2.60 26.41 42.73
N ASN A 3 -2.98 27.20 41.73
CA ASN A 3 -3.88 26.78 40.67
C ASN A 3 -3.26 25.57 39.98
N ASN A 4 -3.76 24.38 40.31
CA ASN A 4 -3.41 23.18 39.58
C ASN A 4 -4.32 23.19 38.33
N GLU A 5 -3.88 23.86 37.28
CA GLU A 5 -4.61 23.92 36.01
C GLU A 5 -4.84 22.48 35.52
N LEU A 6 -6.10 22.09 35.39
CA LEU A 6 -6.47 20.86 34.69
C LEU A 6 -6.04 21.00 33.23
N MET A 7 -5.12 20.14 32.80
CA MET A 7 -4.66 20.09 31.42
C MET A 7 -5.59 19.17 30.63
N GLU A 8 -6.33 19.72 29.67
CA GLU A 8 -7.16 18.92 28.76
C GLU A 8 -6.39 18.65 27.46
N LEU A 9 -6.27 17.38 27.08
CA LEU A 9 -5.60 16.94 25.84
C LEU A 9 -6.61 16.44 24.82
N GLN A 10 -6.49 16.96 23.59
CA GLN A 10 -7.32 16.54 22.46
C GLN A 10 -6.71 15.30 21.79
N VAL A 11 -7.48 14.23 21.69
CA VAL A 11 -7.06 12.95 21.13
C VAL A 11 -7.89 12.61 19.90
N ALA A 12 -7.23 12.30 18.78
CA ALA A 12 -7.88 11.83 17.55
C ALA A 12 -7.30 10.49 17.09
N PHE A 13 -8.17 9.68 16.47
CA PHE A 13 -7.84 8.36 15.95
C PHE A 13 -8.16 8.30 14.46
N ASP A 14 -7.15 7.97 13.65
CA ASP A 14 -7.25 7.64 12.24
C ASP A 14 -6.76 6.20 12.03
N ASP A 15 -7.55 5.26 12.52
CA ASP A 15 -7.31 3.82 12.44
C ASP A 15 -8.60 3.08 12.12
N ASP A 16 -8.55 2.19 11.13
CA ASP A 16 -9.72 1.41 10.70
C ASP A 16 -10.10 0.32 11.73
N ASN A 17 -9.19 -0.08 12.62
CA ASN A 17 -9.46 -1.11 13.63
C ASN A 17 -10.03 -0.47 14.90
N GLN A 18 -11.36 -0.42 14.95
CA GLN A 18 -12.09 0.17 16.08
C GLN A 18 -11.83 -0.56 17.41
N VAL A 19 -11.70 -1.89 17.39
CA VAL A 19 -11.44 -2.67 18.62
C VAL A 19 -10.08 -2.31 19.23
N PHE A 20 -9.04 -2.22 18.39
CA PHE A 20 -7.73 -1.79 18.83
C PHE A 20 -7.74 -0.33 19.30
N SER A 21 -8.43 0.55 18.56
CA SER A 21 -8.56 1.97 18.91
C SER A 21 -9.22 2.17 20.26
N GLU A 22 -10.29 1.41 20.57
CA GLU A 22 -10.92 1.45 21.89
C GLU A 22 -9.99 0.92 23.00
N GLY A 23 -9.28 -0.17 22.76
CA GLY A 23 -8.30 -0.69 23.73
C GLY A 23 -7.20 0.33 24.02
N LEU A 24 -6.65 0.96 22.99
CA LEU A 24 -5.64 2.00 23.11
C LEU A 24 -6.22 3.26 23.80
N TRP A 25 -7.46 3.63 23.52
CA TRP A 25 -8.14 4.73 24.23
C TRP A 25 -8.25 4.47 25.73
N GLN A 26 -8.61 3.25 26.16
CA GLN A 26 -8.62 2.89 27.58
C GLN A 26 -7.21 2.95 28.18
N LEU A 27 -6.19 2.46 27.47
CA LEU A 27 -4.81 2.52 27.92
C LEU A 27 -4.32 3.97 28.08
N LEU A 28 -4.61 4.85 27.11
CA LEU A 28 -4.26 6.26 27.20
C LEU A 28 -4.93 6.90 28.42
N LYS A 29 -6.23 6.65 28.65
CA LYS A 29 -6.90 7.14 29.86
C LYS A 29 -6.18 6.65 31.11
N ASP A 30 -5.83 5.37 31.19
CA ASP A 30 -5.13 4.85 32.35
C ASP A 30 -3.76 5.52 32.57
N ILE A 31 -2.96 5.71 31.52
CA ILE A 31 -1.66 6.41 31.58
C ILE A 31 -1.82 7.86 32.08
N PHE A 32 -2.76 8.61 31.49
CA PHE A 32 -2.85 10.05 31.71
C PHE A 32 -3.75 10.45 32.89
N THR A 33 -4.77 9.67 33.25
CA THR A 33 -5.66 9.99 34.38
C THR A 33 -5.10 9.54 35.73
N GLN A 34 -4.22 8.53 35.77
CA GLN A 34 -3.47 8.20 36.99
C GLN A 34 -2.52 9.35 37.40
N GLN A 35 -2.06 10.16 36.44
CA GLN A 35 -1.41 11.45 36.69
C GLN A 35 -2.49 12.50 36.95
N LYS A 36 -2.71 12.85 38.24
CA LYS A 36 -3.88 13.53 38.83
C LYS A 36 -4.29 14.92 38.28
N SER A 37 -3.93 15.34 37.07
CA SER A 37 -4.30 16.66 36.53
C SER A 37 -4.47 16.71 35.00
N ILE A 38 -4.54 15.56 34.31
CA ILE A 38 -4.76 15.51 32.86
C ILE A 38 -6.10 14.85 32.53
N THR A 39 -6.95 15.54 31.77
CA THR A 39 -8.16 14.98 31.17
C THR A 39 -7.95 14.72 29.69
N LEU A 40 -8.40 13.57 29.21
CA LEU A 40 -8.37 13.25 27.78
C LEU A 40 -9.75 13.46 27.16
N ASN A 41 -9.78 14.17 26.05
CA ASN A 41 -10.99 14.37 25.26
C ASN A 41 -10.80 13.69 23.90
N ARG A 42 -11.61 12.68 23.62
CA ARG A 42 -11.61 12.03 22.31
C ARG A 42 -12.55 12.79 21.39
N ASN A 43 -11.95 13.44 20.40
CA ASN A 43 -12.69 14.32 19.53
C ASN A 43 -13.06 13.60 18.23
N TYR A 44 -14.34 13.23 18.12
CA TYR A 44 -14.91 12.58 16.94
C TYR A 44 -15.35 13.58 15.87
N GLU A 45 -15.40 14.87 16.20
CA GLU A 45 -15.94 15.92 15.34
C GLU A 45 -14.85 16.64 14.55
N ILE A 46 -13.56 16.46 14.88
CA ILE A 46 -12.46 17.07 14.13
C ILE A 46 -12.41 16.47 12.71
N PRO A 47 -12.49 17.32 11.65
CA PRO A 47 -12.24 16.88 10.29
C PRO A 47 -10.86 16.24 10.14
N LYS A 48 -10.75 15.14 9.37
CA LYS A 48 -9.50 14.38 9.22
C LYS A 48 -8.30 15.23 8.78
N ASP A 49 -8.54 16.22 7.94
CA ASP A 49 -7.54 17.17 7.43
C ASP A 49 -7.01 18.13 8.50
N LEU A 50 -7.79 18.39 9.56
CA LEU A 50 -7.40 19.25 10.69
C LEU A 50 -6.94 18.47 11.92
N ALA A 51 -7.21 17.16 11.99
CA ALA A 51 -6.91 16.33 13.16
C ALA A 51 -5.42 16.37 13.55
N LEU A 52 -4.52 16.31 12.57
CA LEU A 52 -3.07 16.43 12.81
C LEU A 52 -2.66 17.78 13.42
N GLN A 53 -3.37 18.86 13.11
CA GLN A 53 -3.06 20.23 13.57
C GLN A 53 -3.60 20.52 14.97
N LEU A 54 -4.73 19.91 15.32
CA LEU A 54 -5.47 20.26 16.53
C LEU A 54 -5.21 19.29 17.69
N SER A 55 -4.91 18.02 17.40
CA SER A 55 -4.73 16.98 18.42
C SER A 55 -3.38 17.06 19.13
N ASP A 56 -3.42 16.93 20.46
CA ASP A 56 -2.25 16.72 21.31
C ASP A 56 -1.72 15.29 21.20
N ILE A 57 -2.63 14.34 20.97
CA ILE A 57 -2.31 12.94 20.71
C ILE A 57 -3.02 12.54 19.42
N TYR A 58 -2.26 12.16 18.40
CA TYR A 58 -2.79 11.67 17.14
C TYR A 58 -2.39 10.20 16.93
N VAL A 59 -3.38 9.33 16.81
CA VAL A 59 -3.17 7.91 16.51
C VAL A 59 -3.44 7.68 15.03
N SER A 60 -2.51 7.08 14.30
CA SER A 60 -2.68 6.81 12.87
C SER A 60 -2.13 5.46 12.48
N SER A 61 -2.86 4.77 11.59
CA SER A 61 -2.37 3.55 10.95
C SER A 61 -1.21 3.87 9.99
N PHE A 62 -0.10 3.13 10.12
CA PHE A 62 1.06 3.19 9.24
C PHE A 62 1.24 1.85 8.53
N ASN A 63 1.27 1.90 7.20
CA ASN A 63 1.62 0.72 6.42
C ASN A 63 3.14 0.55 6.32
N ALA A 64 3.58 -0.66 5.96
CA ALA A 64 4.99 -0.97 5.82
C ALA A 64 5.71 0.05 4.91
N GLY A 65 6.76 0.68 5.44
CA GLY A 65 7.61 1.64 4.73
C GLY A 65 7.08 3.09 4.72
N GLU A 66 5.89 3.36 5.25
CA GLU A 66 5.35 4.73 5.34
C GLU A 66 6.17 5.63 6.29
N GLU A 67 6.91 5.03 7.22
CA GLU A 67 7.83 5.72 8.11
C GLU A 67 9.09 6.26 7.40
N LEU A 68 9.36 5.77 6.19
CA LEU A 68 10.57 6.05 5.42
C LEU A 68 10.37 7.01 4.25
N ILE A 69 9.11 7.32 3.92
CA ILE A 69 8.75 8.23 2.83
C ILE A 69 8.23 9.56 3.37
N CYS A 70 8.30 10.60 2.54
CA CYS A 70 7.75 11.90 2.90
C CYS A 70 6.22 11.89 2.77
N ARG A 71 5.53 12.22 3.86
CA ARG A 71 4.08 12.50 3.90
C ARG A 71 3.86 14.00 4.12
N PRO A 72 3.54 14.80 3.09
CA PRO A 72 3.42 16.24 3.23
C PRO A 72 2.40 16.68 4.28
N GLN A 73 1.34 15.89 4.50
CA GLN A 73 0.33 16.14 5.53
C GLN A 73 0.93 16.17 6.93
N MET A 74 2.00 15.42 7.19
CA MET A 74 2.64 15.40 8.51
C MET A 74 3.38 16.71 8.84
N LYS A 75 3.55 17.62 7.87
CA LYS A 75 4.08 18.97 8.15
C LYS A 75 3.15 19.79 9.03
N SER A 76 1.85 19.56 8.93
CA SER A 76 0.86 20.29 9.71
C SER A 76 0.70 19.73 11.13
N ARG A 77 1.46 18.69 11.50
CA ARG A 77 1.43 18.11 12.84
C ARG A 77 1.68 19.18 13.91
N LYS A 78 0.79 19.26 14.91
CA LYS A 78 0.90 20.16 16.06
C LYS A 78 2.28 20.01 16.73
N ALA A 79 2.91 21.14 17.06
CA ALA A 79 4.20 21.12 17.74
C ALA A 79 4.08 20.42 19.10
N LYS A 80 5.06 19.57 19.43
CA LYS A 80 5.10 18.76 20.67
C LYS A 80 3.93 17.77 20.86
N SER A 81 3.10 17.53 19.84
CA SER A 81 2.08 16.48 19.91
C SER A 81 2.69 15.09 19.90
N LEU A 82 2.06 14.15 20.59
CA LEU A 82 2.38 12.73 20.54
C LEU A 82 1.74 12.09 19.32
N LEU A 83 2.56 11.62 18.38
CA LEU A 83 2.11 10.80 17.26
C LEU A 83 2.30 9.32 17.61
N ILE A 84 1.23 8.54 17.57
CA ILE A 84 1.26 7.08 17.75
C ILE A 84 0.99 6.43 16.39
N ALA A 85 2.03 5.87 15.79
CA ALA A 85 1.97 5.13 14.53
C ALA A 85 1.69 3.64 14.78
N VAL A 86 0.47 3.21 14.45
CA VAL A 86 0.04 1.81 14.53
C VAL A 86 0.53 1.07 13.28
N CYS A 87 1.58 0.29 13.45
CA CYS A 87 2.29 -0.38 12.35
C CYS A 87 1.57 -1.65 11.89
N ASN A 88 1.28 -1.70 10.59
CA ASN A 88 0.68 -2.84 9.90
C ASN A 88 1.71 -3.76 9.21
N GLY A 89 2.97 -3.31 9.11
CA GLY A 89 4.03 -4.04 8.44
C GLY A 89 4.53 -5.26 9.21
N LEU A 90 5.06 -6.23 8.47
CA LEU A 90 5.64 -7.45 9.07
C LEU A 90 7.03 -7.19 9.66
N ASN A 91 7.79 -6.27 9.07
CA ASN A 91 9.10 -5.89 9.58
C ASN A 91 8.98 -4.87 10.71
N GLU A 92 9.95 -4.91 11.62
CA GLU A 92 10.15 -3.84 12.62
C GLU A 92 10.30 -2.48 11.91
N PRO A 93 9.57 -1.43 12.34
CA PRO A 93 9.67 -0.12 11.74
C PRO A 93 11.08 0.46 11.93
N LYS A 94 11.62 1.06 10.87
CA LYS A 94 12.94 1.69 10.94
C LYS A 94 12.82 3.06 11.58
N VAL A 95 13.15 3.14 12.86
CA VAL A 95 13.13 4.39 13.65
C VAL A 95 14.37 5.29 13.44
N LYS A 96 15.41 4.77 12.77
CA LYS A 96 16.61 5.55 12.44
C LYS A 96 16.39 6.34 11.16
N ASN A 97 16.83 7.60 11.13
CA ASN A 97 16.72 8.50 9.98
C ASN A 97 15.27 8.78 9.54
N LEU A 98 14.34 8.84 10.49
CA LEU A 98 12.97 9.25 10.20
C LEU A 98 12.94 10.67 9.62
N PRO A 99 12.00 10.94 8.69
CA PRO A 99 11.65 12.30 8.32
C PRO A 99 11.42 13.19 9.55
N HIS A 100 11.81 14.46 9.47
CA HIS A 100 11.70 15.40 10.61
C HIS A 100 10.27 15.48 11.17
N CYS A 101 9.26 15.49 10.29
CA CYS A 101 7.85 15.48 10.66
C CYS A 101 7.36 14.20 11.36
N LEU A 102 8.16 13.14 11.37
CA LEU A 102 7.88 11.88 12.07
C LEU A 102 8.79 11.66 13.29
N ARG A 103 9.72 12.58 13.60
CA ARG A 103 10.51 12.50 14.83
C ARG A 103 9.61 12.62 16.05
N GLY A 104 9.96 11.90 17.12
CA GLY A 104 9.15 11.80 18.34
C GLY A 104 7.86 10.98 18.17
N CYS A 105 7.73 10.22 17.09
CA CYS A 105 6.64 9.27 16.90
C CYS A 105 6.89 8.00 17.72
N VAL A 106 5.82 7.49 18.33
CA VAL A 106 5.79 6.16 18.95
C VAL A 106 5.30 5.16 17.94
N PHE A 107 6.08 4.12 17.66
CA PHE A 107 5.65 3.02 16.80
C PHE A 107 5.19 1.83 17.63
N VAL A 108 3.95 1.41 17.40
CA VAL A 108 3.31 0.28 18.10
C VAL A 108 2.76 -0.71 17.09
N ARG A 109 2.85 -2.01 17.38
CA ARG A 109 2.09 -3.04 16.67
C ARG A 109 0.92 -3.52 17.51
N ARG A 110 -0.14 -3.96 16.83
CA ARG A 110 -1.31 -4.53 17.49
C ARG A 110 -1.03 -5.84 18.22
N THR A 111 0.07 -6.51 17.90
CA THR A 111 0.51 -7.77 18.52
C THR A 111 1.45 -7.54 19.70
N GLU A 112 1.82 -6.29 20.01
CA GLU A 112 2.64 -5.99 21.19
C GLU A 112 1.83 -6.16 22.47
N SER A 113 2.51 -6.44 23.58
CA SER A 113 1.87 -6.46 24.90
C SER A 113 1.47 -5.04 25.32
N ILE A 114 0.49 -4.96 26.22
CA ILE A 114 -0.02 -3.69 26.74
C ILE A 114 1.09 -2.94 27.49
N GLU A 115 1.93 -3.65 28.23
CA GLU A 115 3.06 -3.10 28.99
C GLU A 115 4.08 -2.47 28.05
N SER A 116 4.42 -3.15 26.94
CA SER A 116 5.37 -2.61 25.97
C SER A 116 4.83 -1.34 25.29
N ILE A 117 3.54 -1.30 24.96
CA ILE A 117 2.88 -0.12 24.39
C ILE A 117 2.88 1.03 25.42
N ARG A 118 2.56 0.73 26.69
CA ARG A 118 2.57 1.70 27.79
C ARG A 118 3.94 2.34 27.95
N ASP A 119 4.98 1.55 28.10
CA ASP A 119 6.35 2.03 28.32
C ASP A 119 6.80 2.96 27.19
N LYS A 120 6.49 2.61 25.95
CA LYS A 120 6.81 3.44 24.77
C LYS A 120 6.08 4.79 24.80
N ILE A 121 4.79 4.79 25.16
CA ILE A 121 3.97 6.00 25.24
C ILE A 121 4.47 6.90 26.37
N GLU A 122 4.65 6.36 27.57
CA GLU A 122 5.11 7.11 28.74
C GLU A 122 6.50 7.72 28.51
N HIS A 123 7.43 6.92 27.98
CA HIS A 123 8.77 7.38 27.65
C HIS A 123 8.75 8.53 26.65
N GLN A 124 8.04 8.38 25.54
CA GLN A 124 8.00 9.42 24.51
C GLN A 124 7.25 10.66 24.99
N TRP A 125 6.19 10.51 25.77
CA TRP A 125 5.47 11.64 26.37
C TRP A 125 6.37 12.45 27.32
N ALA A 126 7.18 11.78 28.15
CA ALA A 126 8.13 12.44 29.04
C ALA A 126 9.16 13.27 28.27
N ILE A 127 9.63 12.78 27.10
CA ILE A 127 10.53 13.53 26.21
C ILE A 127 9.84 14.76 25.64
N LEU A 128 8.62 14.62 25.10
CA LEU A 128 7.89 15.72 24.46
C LEU A 128 7.46 16.80 25.45
N SER A 129 7.14 16.40 26.68
CA SER A 129 6.74 17.28 27.77
C SER A 129 7.91 18.05 28.38
N ASN A 130 9.16 17.70 28.04
CA ASN A 130 10.33 18.42 28.51
C ASN A 130 10.34 19.86 27.95
N LYS A 131 10.52 20.86 28.82
CA LYS A 131 10.59 22.27 28.43
C LYS A 131 11.70 22.55 27.40
N ASN A 132 12.80 21.80 27.49
CA ASN A 132 13.95 21.93 26.59
C ASN A 132 13.76 21.19 25.25
N TYR A 133 12.67 20.44 25.08
CA TYR A 133 12.38 19.79 23.81
C TYR A 133 11.99 20.85 22.76
N VAL A 134 12.72 20.84 21.64
CA VAL A 134 12.46 21.69 20.48
C VAL A 134 11.75 20.84 19.43
N ALA A 135 10.50 21.18 19.14
CA ALA A 135 9.73 20.49 18.11
C ALA A 135 10.23 20.90 16.71
N GLU A 136 10.52 19.92 15.87
CA GLU A 136 11.00 20.13 14.50
C GLU A 136 9.85 20.08 13.49
N THR A 137 8.93 21.06 13.54
CA THR A 137 7.73 21.07 12.68
C THR A 137 7.70 22.22 11.67
N ASP A 138 8.83 22.91 11.44
CA ASP A 138 8.91 24.04 10.51
C ASP A 138 9.21 23.60 9.06
N GLU A 139 8.67 24.33 8.07
CA GLU A 139 8.84 24.05 6.64
C GLU A 139 10.32 24.04 6.21
N LYS A 140 11.14 24.88 6.85
CA LYS A 140 12.59 24.95 6.61
C LYS A 140 13.31 23.64 6.91
N MET A 141 12.79 22.81 7.82
CA MET A 141 13.36 21.50 8.17
C MET A 141 13.07 20.44 7.11
N CYS A 142 12.06 20.62 6.25
CA CYS A 142 11.82 19.65 5.17
C CYS A 142 12.90 19.72 4.07
N LEU A 143 13.55 20.87 3.90
CA LEU A 143 14.67 21.03 2.96
C LEU A 143 15.90 20.20 3.37
N SER A 144 16.08 20.00 4.68
CA SER A 144 17.13 19.15 5.26
C SER A 144 16.65 17.73 5.58
N CYS A 145 15.42 17.37 5.20
CA CYS A 145 14.90 16.03 5.39
C CYS A 145 15.44 15.09 4.29
N PHE A 146 15.92 13.91 4.69
CA PHE A 146 16.45 12.90 3.78
C PHE A 146 15.56 11.63 3.78
N PRO A 147 14.35 11.69 3.21
CA PRO A 147 13.53 10.49 3.05
C PRO A 147 14.21 9.50 2.10
N VAL A 148 13.79 8.23 2.14
CA VAL A 148 14.29 7.21 1.21
C VAL A 148 14.07 7.66 -0.24
N ARG A 149 15.16 7.62 -1.03
CA ARG A 149 15.13 7.92 -2.46
C ARG A 149 15.35 6.66 -3.28
N LEU A 150 14.49 6.48 -4.27
CA LEU A 150 14.67 5.48 -5.32
C LEU A 150 15.46 6.10 -6.46
N THR A 151 16.25 5.28 -7.14
CA THR A 151 16.81 5.63 -8.45
C THR A 151 15.71 5.59 -9.51
N ASP A 152 15.90 6.28 -10.63
CA ASP A 152 14.91 6.28 -11.72
C ASP A 152 14.60 4.87 -12.25
N VAL A 153 15.56 3.94 -12.16
CA VAL A 153 15.34 2.55 -12.58
C VAL A 153 14.47 1.81 -11.57
N GLU A 154 14.78 1.94 -10.28
CA GLU A 154 14.01 1.37 -9.18
C GLU A 154 12.57 1.89 -9.16
N GLU A 155 12.38 3.21 -9.27
CA GLU A 155 11.07 3.86 -9.31
C GLU A 155 10.23 3.35 -10.48
N ARG A 156 10.81 3.26 -11.68
CA ARG A 156 10.10 2.72 -12.85
C ARG A 156 9.76 1.25 -12.71
N VAL A 157 10.68 0.42 -12.19
CA VAL A 157 10.41 -1.00 -11.93
C VAL A 157 9.28 -1.16 -10.92
N ALA A 158 9.31 -0.42 -9.80
CA ALA A 158 8.27 -0.44 -8.79
C ALA A 158 6.92 0.05 -9.35
N THR A 159 6.92 1.09 -10.16
CA THR A 159 5.72 1.65 -10.80
C THR A 159 5.10 0.67 -11.80
N TYR A 160 5.89 0.04 -12.67
CA TYR A 160 5.35 -0.98 -13.57
C TYR A 160 4.85 -2.20 -12.79
N PHE A 161 5.58 -2.62 -11.75
CA PHE A 161 5.13 -3.72 -10.90
C PHE A 161 3.78 -3.40 -10.24
N TYR A 162 3.62 -2.21 -9.68
CA TYR A 162 2.34 -1.72 -9.11
C TYR A 162 1.21 -1.68 -10.16
N ARG A 163 1.53 -1.28 -11.40
CA ARG A 163 0.56 -1.24 -12.51
C ARG A 163 0.12 -2.62 -13.02
N GLY A 164 0.70 -3.70 -12.51
CA GLY A 164 0.30 -5.06 -12.86
C GLY A 164 1.33 -5.87 -13.61
N PHE A 165 2.32 -5.24 -14.25
CA PHE A 165 3.25 -5.93 -15.13
C PHE A 165 4.09 -6.98 -14.37
N SER A 166 4.17 -8.19 -14.92
CA SER A 166 5.10 -9.23 -14.50
C SER A 166 6.56 -8.80 -14.70
N LEU A 167 7.49 -9.43 -13.98
CA LEU A 167 8.92 -9.12 -14.12
C LEU A 167 9.44 -9.37 -15.54
N GLY A 168 8.86 -10.35 -16.26
CA GLY A 168 9.16 -10.62 -17.67
C GLY A 168 8.70 -9.50 -18.59
N GLN A 169 7.48 -8.99 -18.41
CA GLN A 169 6.98 -7.84 -19.18
C GLN A 169 7.81 -6.59 -18.90
N ILE A 170 8.14 -6.31 -17.63
CA ILE A 170 8.99 -5.16 -17.27
C ILE A 170 10.37 -5.28 -17.92
N ALA A 171 10.96 -6.47 -17.88
CA ALA A 171 12.25 -6.75 -18.53
C ALA A 171 12.21 -6.46 -20.04
N ASN A 172 11.16 -6.92 -20.72
CA ASN A 172 10.94 -6.66 -22.14
C ASN A 172 10.75 -5.17 -22.43
N ILE A 173 9.93 -4.47 -21.63
CA ILE A 173 9.67 -3.02 -21.78
C ILE A 173 10.96 -2.22 -21.60
N ARG A 174 11.81 -2.63 -20.66
CA ARG A 174 13.03 -1.91 -20.29
C ARG A 174 14.27 -2.35 -21.08
N GLY A 175 14.18 -3.40 -21.89
CA GLY A 175 15.34 -4.01 -22.55
C GLY A 175 16.37 -4.57 -21.54
N MET A 176 15.91 -5.03 -20.38
CA MET A 176 16.74 -5.53 -19.28
C MET A 176 16.59 -7.04 -19.12
N HIS A 177 17.56 -7.69 -18.49
CA HIS A 177 17.38 -9.09 -18.08
C HIS A 177 16.39 -9.18 -16.90
N VAL A 178 15.56 -10.22 -16.86
CA VAL A 178 14.55 -10.43 -15.79
C VAL A 178 15.19 -10.46 -14.39
N LYS A 179 16.40 -11.04 -14.26
CA LYS A 179 17.15 -11.04 -12.99
C LYS A 179 17.51 -9.63 -12.52
N THR A 180 17.82 -8.71 -13.44
CA THR A 180 18.14 -7.32 -13.14
C THR A 180 16.89 -6.57 -12.65
N VAL A 181 15.74 -6.77 -13.32
CA VAL A 181 14.45 -6.22 -12.85
C VAL A 181 14.10 -6.76 -11.46
N SER A 182 14.28 -8.06 -11.22
CA SER A 182 14.11 -8.68 -9.90
C SER A 182 15.04 -8.06 -8.85
N ALA A 183 16.29 -7.78 -9.21
CA ALA A 183 17.25 -7.13 -8.31
C ALA A 183 16.82 -5.71 -7.95
N HIS A 184 16.38 -4.89 -8.92
CA HIS A 184 15.86 -3.55 -8.65
C HIS A 184 14.60 -3.59 -7.77
N LYS A 185 13.66 -4.51 -8.03
CA LYS A 185 12.49 -4.70 -7.17
C LYS A 185 12.90 -5.03 -5.73
N ARG A 186 13.84 -5.95 -5.54
CA ARG A 186 14.37 -6.29 -4.20
C ARG A 186 15.08 -5.11 -3.56
N ALA A 187 15.84 -4.33 -4.31
CA ALA A 187 16.48 -3.12 -3.80
C ALA A 187 15.45 -2.11 -3.28
N VAL A 188 14.34 -1.90 -4.02
CA VAL A 188 13.22 -1.04 -3.56
C VAL A 188 12.63 -1.57 -2.27
N MET A 189 12.29 -2.87 -2.21
CA MET A 189 11.72 -3.48 -1.00
C MET A 189 12.68 -3.34 0.20
N ASN A 190 13.98 -3.56 0.02
CA ASN A 190 14.97 -3.40 1.09
C ASN A 190 15.10 -1.95 1.58
N LYS A 191 15.11 -0.98 0.64
CA LYS A 191 15.18 0.46 0.95
C LYS A 191 13.96 0.91 1.77
N LEU A 192 12.77 0.43 1.40
CA LEU A 192 11.51 0.74 2.05
C LEU A 192 11.16 -0.20 3.20
N ASN A 193 12.06 -1.11 3.58
CA ASN A 193 11.85 -2.05 4.69
C ASN A 193 10.61 -2.97 4.53
N LEU A 194 10.37 -3.46 3.31
CA LEU A 194 9.20 -4.29 2.99
C LEU A 194 9.56 -5.78 3.02
N ALA A 195 8.71 -6.59 3.63
CA ALA A 195 8.84 -8.05 3.68
C ALA A 195 8.24 -8.73 2.44
N SER A 196 7.31 -8.06 1.74
CA SER A 196 6.55 -8.71 0.67
C SER A 196 6.26 -7.82 -0.54
N SER A 197 5.91 -8.48 -1.65
CA SER A 197 5.43 -7.80 -2.86
C SER A 197 4.07 -7.12 -2.66
N ALA A 198 3.26 -7.63 -1.72
CA ALA A 198 1.97 -7.03 -1.39
C ALA A 198 2.17 -5.68 -0.68
N GLU A 199 3.10 -5.62 0.27
CA GLU A 199 3.49 -4.35 0.91
C GLU A 199 4.08 -3.36 -0.10
N LEU A 200 4.87 -3.83 -1.09
CA LEU A 200 5.34 -2.97 -2.18
C LEU A 200 4.19 -2.37 -2.99
N ILE A 201 3.19 -3.17 -3.35
CA ILE A 201 2.02 -2.66 -4.07
C ILE A 201 1.26 -1.65 -3.21
N HIS A 202 1.09 -1.96 -1.92
CA HIS A 202 0.36 -1.10 -0.99
C HIS A 202 1.04 0.25 -0.81
N ILE A 203 2.36 0.29 -0.52
CA ILE A 203 3.05 1.57 -0.37
C ILE A 203 3.11 2.33 -1.70
N MET A 204 3.32 1.64 -2.83
CA MET A 204 3.31 2.30 -4.13
C MET A 204 1.95 2.93 -4.46
N HIS A 205 0.83 2.34 -4.04
CA HIS A 205 -0.49 2.97 -4.18
C HIS A 205 -0.56 4.31 -3.45
N HIS A 206 -0.03 4.38 -2.22
CA HIS A 206 -0.09 5.57 -1.38
C HIS A 206 0.99 6.60 -1.75
N TRP A 207 2.09 6.14 -2.36
CA TRP A 207 3.20 6.98 -2.82
C TRP A 207 3.03 7.50 -4.25
N ALA A 208 2.34 6.76 -5.13
CA ALA A 208 2.12 7.08 -6.54
C ALA A 208 1.46 8.43 -6.85
N PRO A 209 0.60 9.03 -6.00
CA PRO A 209 0.08 10.38 -6.24
C PRO A 209 1.20 11.43 -6.39
N ASN A 210 2.36 11.21 -5.76
CA ASN A 210 3.54 12.06 -5.87
C ASN A 210 4.46 11.69 -7.05
N ILE A 211 4.32 10.49 -7.62
CA ILE A 211 5.09 9.99 -8.77
C ILE A 211 4.39 10.35 -10.10
N ALA A 212 3.06 10.31 -10.13
CA ALA A 212 2.25 10.62 -11.31
C ALA A 212 2.38 12.09 -11.77
N GLN A 213 2.78 13.00 -10.88
CA GLN A 213 3.04 14.41 -11.22
C GLN A 213 4.35 14.60 -12.02
N LYS A 214 5.23 13.59 -12.08
CA LYS A 214 6.53 13.67 -12.79
C LYS A 214 6.53 13.15 -14.23
N GLU A 215 5.44 12.58 -14.75
CA GLU A 215 5.51 11.81 -16.01
C GLU A 215 4.54 12.25 -17.11
N SER A 216 4.82 13.41 -17.73
CA SER A 216 4.42 13.69 -19.11
C SER A 216 5.12 12.77 -20.14
N HIS A 217 6.21 12.08 -19.75
CA HIS A 217 7.06 11.28 -20.64
C HIS A 217 6.65 9.79 -20.83
N ILE A 218 5.73 9.23 -20.05
CA ILE A 218 5.30 7.81 -20.25
C ILE A 218 4.30 7.63 -21.40
N MET A 219 3.61 8.70 -21.81
CA MET A 219 2.66 8.64 -22.93
C MET A 219 3.34 8.32 -24.27
N ASP A 220 4.65 8.53 -24.39
CA ASP A 220 5.39 8.39 -25.64
C ASP A 220 5.92 6.96 -25.89
N TYR A 221 6.24 6.21 -24.84
CA TYR A 221 6.60 4.78 -24.96
C TYR A 221 5.40 3.89 -25.29
N ARG A 222 4.17 4.36 -25.04
CA ARG A 222 2.92 3.63 -25.33
C ARG A 222 2.54 3.61 -26.81
N LYS A 223 3.13 4.50 -27.62
CA LYS A 223 2.95 4.52 -29.09
C LYS A 223 4.00 3.69 -29.84
N LYS A 224 5.11 3.30 -29.20
CA LYS A 224 6.16 2.51 -29.84
C LYS A 224 5.89 1.01 -29.68
N LYS A 225 5.69 0.33 -30.82
CA LYS A 225 5.65 -1.14 -30.92
C LYS A 225 7.00 -1.71 -30.45
N LEU A 226 7.04 -2.34 -29.29
CA LEU A 226 8.26 -3.00 -28.80
C LEU A 226 8.40 -4.37 -29.49
N PRO A 227 9.58 -4.71 -30.04
CA PRO A 227 9.82 -6.01 -30.67
C PRO A 227 9.86 -7.12 -29.61
N VAL A 228 9.00 -8.12 -29.77
CA VAL A 228 9.04 -9.37 -28.98
C VAL A 228 10.05 -10.31 -29.62
N ARG A 229 11.12 -10.67 -28.92
CA ARG A 229 12.01 -11.77 -29.34
C ARG A 229 11.49 -13.09 -28.76
N LYS A 230 10.86 -13.92 -29.58
CA LYS A 230 10.67 -15.35 -29.27
C LYS A 230 11.85 -16.16 -29.78
N LYS A 231 12.37 -17.08 -28.98
CA LYS A 231 13.28 -18.14 -29.43
C LYS A 231 12.43 -19.33 -29.88
N GLU A 232 12.37 -19.58 -31.17
CA GLU A 232 11.91 -20.88 -31.71
C GLU A 232 13.15 -21.73 -32.00
N VAL A 233 13.20 -22.92 -31.40
CA VAL A 233 14.24 -23.91 -31.65
C VAL A 233 13.64 -24.94 -32.61
N SER A 234 14.05 -24.90 -33.87
CA SER A 234 13.79 -25.99 -34.82
C SER A 234 15.00 -26.90 -34.86
N ILE A 235 14.81 -28.17 -34.49
CA ILE A 235 15.84 -29.21 -34.62
C ILE A 235 15.60 -29.89 -35.97
N ASP A 236 16.55 -29.78 -36.88
CA ASP A 236 16.51 -30.47 -38.18
C ASP A 236 17.36 -31.74 -38.07
N SER A 237 16.75 -32.90 -38.28
CA SER A 237 17.40 -34.21 -38.23
C SER A 237 18.02 -34.53 -39.60
N GLY A 238 19.33 -34.31 -39.73
CA GLY A 238 20.17 -34.73 -40.85
C GLY A 238 21.66 -34.80 -40.43
N PRO A 239 22.47 -35.71 -41.01
CA PRO A 239 23.70 -36.16 -40.38
C PRO A 239 24.82 -35.12 -40.51
N HIS A 240 25.46 -34.83 -39.37
CA HIS A 240 26.66 -34.00 -39.22
C HIS A 240 26.50 -32.50 -39.56
N THR A 241 25.81 -31.76 -38.68
CA THR A 241 26.23 -30.47 -38.06
C THR A 241 25.00 -29.76 -37.50
N VAL A 242 24.93 -29.56 -36.17
CA VAL A 242 23.84 -28.79 -35.55
C VAL A 242 24.06 -27.31 -35.83
N ARG A 243 23.35 -26.75 -36.82
CA ARG A 243 23.30 -25.30 -37.09
C ARG A 243 22.02 -24.72 -36.48
N VAL A 244 22.14 -23.98 -35.38
CA VAL A 244 21.04 -23.20 -34.82
C VAL A 244 20.76 -22.01 -35.74
N LYS A 245 19.65 -22.05 -36.50
CA LYS A 245 19.16 -20.90 -37.25
C LYS A 245 18.25 -20.06 -36.35
N GLU A 246 18.72 -18.88 -35.95
CA GLU A 246 17.86 -17.86 -35.33
C GLU A 246 16.98 -17.21 -36.42
N ARG A 247 15.66 -17.41 -36.37
CA ARG A 247 14.69 -16.63 -37.15
C ARG A 247 13.88 -15.74 -36.21
N ALA A 248 13.98 -14.42 -36.40
CA ALA A 248 13.15 -13.45 -35.72
C ALA A 248 11.75 -13.42 -36.37
N VAL A 249 10.75 -14.01 -35.72
CA VAL A 249 9.35 -13.89 -36.15
C VAL A 249 8.73 -12.66 -35.47
N GLN A 250 8.49 -11.60 -36.24
CA GLN A 250 7.73 -10.43 -35.80
C GLN A 250 6.23 -10.77 -35.75
N LYS A 251 5.69 -11.03 -34.55
CA LYS A 251 4.24 -10.98 -34.32
C LYS A 251 3.93 -9.80 -33.39
N SER A 252 3.27 -8.79 -33.95
CA SER A 252 2.80 -7.61 -33.22
C SER A 252 1.42 -7.88 -32.62
N ALA A 253 1.30 -7.82 -31.29
CA ALA A 253 0.02 -7.75 -30.60
C ALA A 253 -0.14 -6.34 -29.99
N PRO A 254 -1.27 -5.65 -30.19
CA PRO A 254 -1.51 -4.34 -29.58
C PRO A 254 -1.77 -4.49 -28.08
N ILE A 255 -0.99 -3.79 -27.25
CA ILE A 255 -1.28 -3.60 -25.83
C ILE A 255 -2.49 -2.66 -25.76
N LYS A 256 -3.67 -3.19 -25.42
CA LYS A 256 -4.88 -2.39 -25.28
C LYS A 256 -4.73 -1.44 -24.09
N VAL A 257 -4.77 -0.13 -24.39
CA VAL A 257 -4.87 0.94 -23.40
C VAL A 257 -6.28 0.92 -22.81
N ALA A 258 -6.40 0.60 -21.52
CA ALA A 258 -7.57 0.99 -20.75
C ALA A 258 -7.14 2.14 -19.85
N ASN A 259 -7.61 3.34 -20.16
CA ASN A 259 -7.54 4.51 -19.27
C ASN A 259 -8.55 4.35 -18.11
N GLN A 260 -8.66 3.13 -17.58
CA GLN A 260 -9.64 2.74 -16.57
C GLN A 260 -8.91 2.56 -15.24
N ASN A 261 -9.56 3.03 -14.18
CA ASN A 261 -9.19 2.74 -12.80
C ASN A 261 -8.88 1.23 -12.69
N LYS A 262 -7.64 0.85 -12.38
CA LYS A 262 -7.20 -0.56 -12.38
C LYS A 262 -8.07 -1.43 -11.48
N LYS A 263 -8.55 -0.85 -10.37
CA LYS A 263 -9.56 -1.45 -9.48
C LYS A 263 -10.82 -1.83 -10.24
N GLU A 264 -11.32 -0.93 -11.10
CA GLU A 264 -12.50 -1.12 -11.92
C GLU A 264 -12.26 -2.12 -13.06
N THR A 265 -11.07 -2.15 -13.64
CA THR A 265 -10.69 -3.19 -14.62
C THR A 265 -10.73 -4.57 -13.99
N VAL A 266 -10.13 -4.75 -12.81
CA VAL A 266 -10.15 -6.01 -12.06
C VAL A 266 -11.58 -6.40 -11.69
N PHE A 267 -12.40 -5.44 -11.23
CA PHE A 267 -13.80 -5.68 -10.93
C PHE A 267 -14.60 -6.13 -12.16
N ASN A 268 -14.45 -5.46 -13.30
CA ASN A 268 -15.14 -5.79 -14.55
C ASN A 268 -14.73 -7.15 -15.11
N ILE A 269 -13.47 -7.53 -14.96
CA ILE A 269 -12.98 -8.86 -15.34
C ILE A 269 -13.59 -9.93 -14.43
N LEU A 270 -13.55 -9.72 -13.11
CA LEU A 270 -14.20 -10.62 -12.16
C LEU A 270 -15.70 -10.79 -12.47
N MET A 271 -16.39 -9.67 -12.73
CA MET A 271 -17.79 -9.65 -13.15
C MET A 271 -18.06 -10.49 -14.39
N LYS A 272 -17.15 -10.51 -15.36
CA LYS A 272 -17.28 -11.35 -16.56
C LYS A 272 -17.01 -12.82 -16.25
N MET A 273 -15.98 -13.11 -15.47
CA MET A 273 -15.61 -14.47 -15.08
C MET A 273 -16.67 -15.13 -14.19
N CYS A 274 -17.40 -14.33 -13.42
CA CYS A 274 -18.51 -14.80 -12.59
C CYS A 274 -19.82 -14.97 -13.37
N ARG A 275 -19.87 -14.70 -14.69
CA ARG A 275 -21.04 -14.95 -15.53
C ARG A 275 -21.04 -16.39 -16.04
N PRO A 276 -22.18 -17.11 -15.98
CA PRO A 276 -22.35 -18.34 -16.73
C PRO A 276 -22.19 -18.08 -18.24
N SER A 277 -21.58 -19.02 -18.97
CA SER A 277 -21.29 -18.94 -20.42
C SER A 277 -22.52 -18.80 -21.33
N THR A 278 -23.72 -18.85 -20.76
CA THR A 278 -25.01 -18.88 -21.47
C THR A 278 -25.92 -17.75 -20.97
N TYR A 279 -25.64 -16.47 -21.27
CA TYR A 279 -26.59 -15.41 -20.89
C TYR A 279 -26.52 -14.10 -21.72
N THR A 280 -27.69 -13.56 -22.08
CA THR A 280 -27.92 -12.26 -22.74
C THR A 280 -28.25 -11.16 -21.71
N LYS A 281 -28.10 -9.89 -22.10
CA LYS A 281 -28.00 -8.70 -21.22
C LYS A 281 -29.16 -8.38 -20.26
N GLU A 282 -30.28 -9.10 -20.27
CA GLU A 282 -31.57 -8.61 -19.75
C GLU A 282 -32.01 -9.15 -18.38
N SER A 283 -31.28 -10.05 -17.72
CA SER A 283 -31.69 -10.55 -16.39
C SER A 283 -30.52 -10.72 -15.44
N TRP A 284 -30.19 -9.63 -14.76
CA TRP A 284 -29.31 -9.62 -13.59
C TRP A 284 -30.00 -10.10 -12.31
N SER A 285 -31.34 -10.18 -12.33
CA SER A 285 -32.16 -10.36 -11.13
C SER A 285 -32.51 -11.80 -10.76
N GLU A 286 -32.28 -12.80 -11.63
CA GLU A 286 -32.77 -14.17 -11.40
C GLU A 286 -31.73 -15.29 -11.57
N ALA A 287 -30.49 -14.99 -11.94
CA ALA A 287 -29.45 -16.03 -12.04
C ALA A 287 -28.90 -16.37 -10.64
N LEU A 288 -29.07 -17.63 -10.22
CA LEU A 288 -28.40 -18.18 -9.04
C LEU A 288 -26.88 -17.97 -9.19
N PRO A 289 -26.17 -17.44 -8.18
CA PRO A 289 -24.74 -17.21 -8.28
C PRO A 289 -24.03 -18.53 -8.58
N LEU A 290 -22.99 -18.49 -9.43
CA LEU A 290 -22.08 -19.61 -9.66
C LEU A 290 -21.77 -20.29 -8.32
N SER A 291 -21.69 -21.63 -8.32
CA SER A 291 -21.29 -22.34 -7.11
C SER A 291 -19.95 -21.77 -6.61
N VAL A 292 -19.76 -21.69 -5.30
CA VAL A 292 -18.50 -21.18 -4.70
C VAL A 292 -17.26 -21.89 -5.27
N MET A 293 -17.42 -23.13 -5.73
CA MET A 293 -16.36 -23.92 -6.36
C MET A 293 -16.01 -23.49 -7.80
N GLU A 294 -16.91 -22.76 -8.47
CA GLU A 294 -16.77 -22.25 -9.83
C GLU A 294 -16.23 -20.82 -9.86
N TRP A 295 -16.21 -20.14 -8.71
CA TRP A 295 -15.66 -18.79 -8.58
C TRP A 295 -14.16 -18.76 -8.90
N PRO A 296 -13.67 -17.80 -9.70
CA PRO A 296 -12.28 -17.77 -10.13
C PRO A 296 -11.32 -17.58 -8.95
N LYS A 297 -10.16 -18.23 -9.03
CA LYS A 297 -9.05 -17.99 -8.11
C LYS A 297 -8.35 -16.70 -8.49
N THR A 298 -7.58 -16.14 -7.55
CA THR A 298 -6.76 -14.95 -7.85
C THR A 298 -5.79 -15.14 -9.01
N ARG A 299 -5.27 -16.35 -9.21
CA ARG A 299 -4.39 -16.62 -10.35
C ARG A 299 -5.15 -16.48 -11.67
N ASP A 300 -6.32 -17.09 -11.76
CA ASP A 300 -7.18 -17.03 -12.96
C ASP A 300 -7.54 -15.57 -13.30
N ILE A 301 -7.89 -14.76 -12.28
CA ILE A 301 -8.19 -13.33 -12.47
C ILE A 301 -6.94 -12.56 -12.90
N ALA A 302 -5.78 -12.87 -12.30
CA ALA A 302 -4.52 -12.22 -12.64
C ALA A 302 -4.10 -12.52 -14.08
N ASP A 303 -4.23 -13.78 -14.51
CA ASP A 303 -3.90 -14.20 -15.87
C ASP A 303 -4.84 -13.50 -16.89
N GLU A 304 -6.13 -13.39 -16.59
CA GLU A 304 -7.10 -12.66 -17.43
C GLU A 304 -6.84 -11.14 -17.45
N CYS A 305 -6.30 -10.59 -16.36
CA CYS A 305 -5.90 -9.18 -16.28
C CYS A 305 -4.52 -8.89 -16.92
N ASP A 306 -3.79 -9.92 -17.36
CA ASP A 306 -2.37 -9.86 -17.73
C ASP A 306 -1.50 -9.22 -16.61
N ASP A 307 -1.84 -9.55 -15.36
CA ASP A 307 -1.26 -8.99 -14.14
C ASP A 307 -0.48 -10.01 -13.33
N SER A 308 0.40 -9.50 -12.45
CA SER A 308 0.92 -10.33 -11.36
C SER A 308 -0.20 -10.69 -10.36
N VAL A 309 -0.17 -11.93 -9.87
CA VAL A 309 -1.11 -12.45 -8.84
C VAL A 309 -1.22 -11.53 -7.62
N TYR A 310 -0.15 -10.84 -7.25
CA TYR A 310 -0.13 -9.92 -6.12
C TYR A 310 -0.94 -8.64 -6.36
N VAL A 311 -0.87 -8.10 -7.58
CA VAL A 311 -1.62 -6.89 -7.96
C VAL A 311 -3.12 -7.21 -8.04
N ALA A 312 -3.48 -8.32 -8.67
CA ALA A 312 -4.86 -8.78 -8.69
C ALA A 312 -5.39 -8.97 -7.26
N ARG A 313 -4.62 -9.63 -6.38
CA ARG A 313 -4.99 -9.85 -4.98
C ARG A 313 -5.23 -8.54 -4.22
N TYR A 314 -4.37 -7.55 -4.43
CA TYR A 314 -4.48 -6.24 -3.78
C TYR A 314 -5.81 -5.56 -4.13
N TRP A 315 -6.11 -5.42 -5.42
CA TRP A 315 -7.34 -4.77 -5.87
C TRP A 315 -8.60 -5.51 -5.44
N LEU A 316 -8.58 -6.85 -5.49
CA LEU A 316 -9.67 -7.68 -4.99
C LEU A 316 -9.93 -7.49 -3.50
N THR A 317 -8.87 -7.33 -2.69
CA THR A 317 -9.00 -7.09 -1.24
C THR A 317 -9.58 -5.69 -0.95
N LEU A 318 -9.24 -4.68 -1.75
CA LEU A 318 -9.87 -3.36 -1.65
C LEU A 318 -11.35 -3.41 -2.03
N LEU A 319 -11.69 -4.10 -3.12
CA LEU A 319 -13.09 -4.29 -3.54
C LEU A 319 -13.91 -5.07 -2.50
N GLU A 320 -13.29 -5.99 -1.76
CA GLU A 320 -13.93 -6.72 -0.65
C GLU A 320 -14.22 -5.79 0.52
N LYS A 321 -13.28 -4.91 0.87
CA LYS A 321 -13.51 -3.86 1.88
C LYS A 321 -14.63 -2.90 1.47
N GLU A 322 -14.78 -2.63 0.19
CA GLU A 322 -15.88 -1.82 -0.38
C GLU A 322 -17.21 -2.58 -0.48
N GLY A 323 -17.26 -3.87 -0.11
CA GLY A 323 -18.47 -4.71 -0.21
C GLY A 323 -18.88 -5.08 -1.63
N ARG A 324 -18.01 -4.83 -2.63
CA ARG A 324 -18.32 -5.09 -4.05
C ARG A 324 -18.05 -6.54 -4.46
N VAL A 325 -17.13 -7.21 -3.77
CA VAL A 325 -16.74 -8.60 -4.05
C VAL A 325 -16.65 -9.39 -2.76
N ARG A 326 -16.86 -10.71 -2.84
CA ARG A 326 -16.78 -11.63 -1.72
C ARG A 326 -15.62 -12.59 -1.91
N ARG A 327 -14.82 -12.75 -0.85
CA ARG A 327 -13.74 -13.73 -0.78
C ARG A 327 -14.22 -14.98 -0.04
N VAL A 328 -13.96 -16.15 -0.60
CA VAL A 328 -14.26 -17.44 0.05
C VAL A 328 -13.08 -18.38 -0.07
N TRP A 329 -12.84 -19.18 0.97
CA TRP A 329 -11.86 -20.25 0.92
C TRP A 329 -12.53 -21.57 0.49
N ALA A 330 -12.20 -22.06 -0.71
CA ALA A 330 -12.69 -23.35 -1.21
C ALA A 330 -11.65 -23.98 -2.15
N ARG A 331 -10.78 -24.83 -1.57
CA ARG A 331 -9.56 -25.36 -2.23
C ARG A 331 -8.67 -24.22 -2.81
N GLY A 332 -8.51 -23.16 -2.01
CA GLY A 332 -7.83 -21.91 -2.35
C GLY A 332 -8.74 -20.69 -2.21
N VAL A 333 -8.16 -19.48 -2.30
CA VAL A 333 -8.94 -18.23 -2.25
C VAL A 333 -9.64 -17.99 -3.58
N ARG A 334 -10.96 -17.89 -3.52
CA ARG A 334 -11.85 -17.62 -4.63
C ARG A 334 -12.61 -16.31 -4.42
N TRP A 335 -13.00 -15.70 -5.53
CA TRP A 335 -13.63 -14.39 -5.55
C TRP A 335 -14.94 -14.45 -6.33
N GLY A 336 -15.99 -13.91 -5.74
CA GLY A 336 -17.29 -13.74 -6.38
C GLY A 336 -17.74 -12.31 -6.28
N VAL A 337 -18.71 -11.93 -7.11
CA VAL A 337 -19.35 -10.62 -7.02
C VAL A 337 -20.50 -10.72 -6.02
N GLN A 338 -20.65 -9.72 -5.16
CA GLN A 338 -21.81 -9.63 -4.30
C GLN A 338 -22.99 -9.02 -5.11
N PRO A 339 -24.18 -9.65 -5.15
CA PRO A 339 -25.33 -9.00 -5.76
C PRO A 339 -25.60 -7.69 -5.03
N PHE A 340 -25.96 -6.64 -5.78
CA PHE A 340 -26.43 -5.38 -5.20
C PHE A 340 -27.69 -5.68 -4.39
N THR A 341 -27.56 -5.80 -3.07
CA THR A 341 -28.71 -5.72 -2.18
C THR A 341 -29.08 -4.24 -2.08
N SER A 342 -30.05 -3.84 -2.88
CA SER A 342 -30.77 -2.56 -2.74
C SER A 342 -31.50 -2.49 -1.40
#